data_AF-W8PIC6-F1
#
_entry.id   AF-W8PIC6-F1
#
_cell.length_a   1.000
_cell.length_b   1.000
_cell.length_c   1.000
_cell.angle_alpha   90.00
_cell.angle_beta   90.00
_cell.angle_gamma   90.00
#
_symmetry.space_group_name_H-M   'P 1'
#
loop_
_entity.id
_entity.type
_entity.pdbx_description
1 polymer ?
#
loop_
_entity_poly.entity_id
_entity_poly.type
_entity_poly.pdbx_seq_one_letter_code
_entity_poly.pdbx_strand_id
1 'polypeptide(L)'
;MMLITTSHRPTRRTRSFGHDLEKVFPNSLYLTRGKKTIQDLLMEAYDRNYERLLIINVWKGNPLKMTFIKVDPDDWGYLGYLYLHGIKLQREIGFRNLRPIREEMPFVVTTAKRVGIDHTAFAQAFAELTGGKFVPRGNKSLQTIADKNNTDVIGVIENYPRGMAVNFYRFDVTKDRPVGPLILVKIWIMEDGRRWDYKEALGLKRSGQSRE
;
A
#
# COMPACT_ATOMS: atom_id res chain seq x y z
N MET A 1 13.82 -1.29 0.70
CA MET A 1 12.45 -0.71 0.87
C MET A 1 11.74 -1.39 2.03
N MET A 2 10.68 -0.79 2.54
CA MET A 2 10.06 -1.00 3.86
C MET A 2 10.18 -2.34 4.61
N LEU A 3 10.33 -2.21 5.93
CA LEU A 3 9.97 -3.26 6.89
C LEU A 3 8.45 -3.27 7.05
N ILE A 4 7.81 -4.42 6.86
CA ILE A 4 6.37 -4.60 6.97
C ILE A 4 6.07 -5.39 8.23
N THR A 5 5.15 -4.92 9.04
CA THR A 5 4.67 -5.66 10.20
C THR A 5 3.18 -5.41 10.46
N THR A 6 2.69 -5.99 11.53
CA THR A 6 1.30 -5.84 11.97
C THR A 6 1.25 -5.18 13.34
N SER A 7 0.04 -4.80 13.79
CA SER A 7 -0.22 -4.53 15.19
C SER A 7 -0.06 -5.81 16.04
N HIS A 8 0.06 -5.67 17.36
CA HIS A 8 0.07 -6.82 18.26
C HIS A 8 -1.18 -7.70 18.06
N ARG A 9 -1.00 -9.01 18.27
CA ARG A 9 -2.05 -10.05 18.16
C ARG A 9 -2.83 -9.99 16.82
N PRO A 10 -2.14 -10.03 15.66
CA PRO A 10 -2.80 -9.93 14.37
C PRO A 10 -3.62 -11.19 14.06
N THR A 11 -4.61 -11.07 13.18
CA THR A 11 -5.35 -12.23 12.66
C THR A 11 -4.55 -12.97 11.59
N ARG A 12 -4.89 -14.23 11.30
CA ARG A 12 -4.28 -15.01 10.20
C ARG A 12 -4.41 -14.29 8.85
N ARG A 13 -5.56 -13.65 8.60
CA ARG A 13 -5.80 -12.86 7.38
C ARG A 13 -4.84 -11.68 7.29
N THR A 14 -4.62 -10.96 8.39
CA THR A 14 -3.71 -9.81 8.42
C THR A 14 -2.25 -10.22 8.25
N ARG A 15 -1.81 -11.34 8.85
CA ARG A 15 -0.48 -11.90 8.58
C ARG A 15 -0.32 -12.28 7.11
N SER A 16 -1.33 -12.93 6.52
CA SER A 16 -1.32 -13.27 5.09
C SER A 16 -1.22 -12.02 4.22
N PHE A 17 -1.95 -10.96 4.57
CA PHE A 17 -1.89 -9.70 3.85
C PHE A 17 -0.51 -9.06 3.92
N GLY A 18 0.15 -9.07 5.08
CA GLY A 18 1.53 -8.59 5.21
C GLY A 18 2.53 -9.36 4.34
N HIS A 19 2.42 -10.69 4.27
CA HIS A 19 3.23 -11.50 3.35
C HIS A 19 2.88 -11.26 1.87
N ASP A 20 1.63 -10.96 1.55
CA ASP A 20 1.24 -10.63 0.19
C ASP A 20 1.84 -9.29 -0.25
N LEU A 21 1.92 -8.31 0.67
CA LEU A 21 2.61 -7.03 0.43
C LEU A 21 4.13 -7.20 0.25
N GLU A 22 4.76 -8.06 1.06
CA GLU A 22 6.19 -8.41 0.90
C GLU A 22 6.51 -8.90 -0.52
N LYS A 23 5.55 -9.53 -1.20
CA LYS A 23 5.76 -10.08 -2.55
C LYS A 23 5.60 -9.07 -3.69
N VAL A 24 5.14 -7.86 -3.39
CA VAL A 24 4.90 -6.82 -4.40
C VAL A 24 5.63 -5.52 -4.13
N PHE A 25 6.15 -5.33 -2.92
CA PHE A 25 7.11 -4.28 -2.64
C PHE A 25 8.53 -4.86 -2.80
N PRO A 26 9.29 -4.48 -3.84
CA PRO A 26 10.72 -4.80 -3.99
C PRO A 26 11.54 -4.65 -2.73
N ASN A 27 12.56 -5.49 -2.53
CA ASN A 27 13.49 -5.39 -1.40
C ASN A 27 12.81 -5.03 -0.05
N SER A 28 11.67 -5.66 0.24
CA SER A 28 10.88 -5.45 1.47
C SER A 28 10.75 -6.75 2.23
N LEU A 29 10.48 -6.67 3.54
CA LEU A 29 10.43 -7.83 4.41
C LEU A 29 9.23 -7.76 5.34
N TYR A 30 8.49 -8.87 5.43
CA TYR A 30 7.50 -9.03 6.48
C TYR A 30 8.15 -9.59 7.76
N LEU A 31 8.06 -8.84 8.84
CA LEU A 31 8.50 -9.23 10.17
C LEU A 31 7.32 -9.47 11.10
N THR A 32 7.37 -10.59 11.83
CA THR A 32 6.39 -10.85 12.89
C THR A 32 6.55 -9.88 14.05
N ARG A 33 5.48 -9.15 14.39
CA ARG A 33 5.46 -8.11 15.43
C ARG A 33 5.94 -8.58 16.81
N GLY A 34 5.46 -9.73 17.27
CA GLY A 34 5.78 -10.24 18.62
C GLY A 34 5.44 -9.23 19.74
N LYS A 35 6.39 -9.01 20.64
CA LYS A 35 6.31 -8.02 21.73
C LYS A 35 7.00 -6.68 21.39
N LYS A 36 7.55 -6.53 20.18
CA LYS A 36 8.31 -5.34 19.77
C LYS A 36 7.46 -4.08 19.86
N THR A 37 8.00 -3.04 20.47
CA THR A 37 7.44 -1.68 20.46
C THR A 37 7.59 -1.04 19.08
N ILE A 38 7.09 0.18 18.89
CA ILE A 38 7.34 0.92 17.64
C ILE A 38 8.83 1.29 17.55
N GLN A 39 9.46 1.68 18.66
CA GLN A 39 10.89 1.99 18.70
C GLN A 39 11.75 0.78 18.33
N ASP A 40 11.46 -0.40 18.88
CA ASP A 40 12.18 -1.63 18.54
C ASP A 40 12.08 -1.94 17.04
N LEU A 41 10.92 -1.68 16.42
CA LEU A 41 10.70 -1.89 15.00
C LEU A 41 11.42 -0.86 14.14
N LEU A 42 11.52 0.39 14.59
CA LEU A 42 12.24 1.45 13.89
C LEU A 42 13.74 1.17 13.90
N MET A 43 14.29 0.77 15.05
CA MET A 43 15.69 0.33 15.15
C MET A 43 15.96 -0.87 14.24
N GLU A 44 15.12 -1.91 14.30
CA GLU A 44 15.26 -3.08 13.43
C GLU A 44 15.14 -2.71 11.93
N ALA A 45 14.29 -1.76 11.58
CA ALA A 45 14.18 -1.28 10.21
C ALA A 45 15.44 -0.53 9.79
N TYR A 46 15.96 0.34 10.66
CA TYR A 46 17.18 1.12 10.43
C TYR A 46 18.40 0.21 10.27
N ASP A 47 18.61 -0.73 11.19
CA ASP A 47 19.73 -1.69 11.17
C ASP A 47 19.75 -2.55 9.90
N ARG A 48 18.58 -2.76 9.29
CA ARG A 48 18.40 -3.50 8.03
C ARG A 48 18.38 -2.60 6.79
N ASN A 49 18.68 -1.31 6.92
CA ASN A 49 18.66 -0.32 5.85
C ASN A 49 17.30 -0.16 5.16
N TYR A 50 16.22 -0.20 5.95
CA TYR A 50 14.87 0.09 5.46
C TYR A 50 14.48 1.54 5.76
N GLU A 51 14.14 2.30 4.73
CA GLU A 51 13.74 3.73 4.82
C GLU A 51 12.33 3.96 5.37
N ARG A 52 11.55 2.88 5.51
CA ARG A 52 10.12 2.91 5.79
C ARG A 52 9.72 1.77 6.70
N LEU A 53 8.81 2.04 7.62
CA LEU A 53 8.14 1.04 8.43
C LEU A 53 6.64 1.10 8.11
N LEU A 54 6.08 -0.04 7.70
CA LEU A 54 4.67 -0.22 7.44
C LEU A 54 4.04 -1.07 8.56
N ILE A 55 3.07 -0.50 9.28
CA ILE A 55 2.30 -1.20 10.31
C ILE A 55 0.86 -1.41 9.82
N ILE A 56 0.43 -2.67 9.77
CA ILE A 56 -0.94 -3.06 9.41
C ILE A 56 -1.76 -3.31 10.68
N ASN A 57 -2.79 -2.51 10.90
CA ASN A 57 -3.72 -2.67 12.04
C ASN A 57 -4.91 -3.55 11.68
N VAL A 58 -5.44 -4.22 12.70
CA VAL A 58 -6.60 -5.11 12.62
C VAL A 58 -7.83 -4.46 13.25
N TRP A 59 -9.00 -4.69 12.64
CA TRP A 59 -10.30 -4.42 13.24
C TRP A 59 -11.28 -5.53 12.91
N LYS A 60 -11.98 -6.06 13.93
CA LYS A 60 -13.00 -7.12 13.77
C LYS A 60 -12.55 -8.25 12.83
N GLY A 61 -11.31 -8.72 12.99
CA GLY A 61 -10.77 -9.85 12.21
C GLY A 61 -10.05 -9.48 10.91
N ASN A 62 -10.23 -8.26 10.38
CA ASN A 62 -9.74 -7.85 9.06
C ASN A 62 -8.69 -6.72 9.14
N PRO A 63 -7.77 -6.63 8.14
CA PRO A 63 -6.94 -5.44 7.97
C PRO A 63 -7.81 -4.19 7.81
N LEU A 64 -7.55 -3.17 8.63
CA LEU A 64 -8.30 -1.92 8.63
C LEU A 64 -7.46 -0.72 8.24
N LYS A 65 -6.21 -0.66 8.69
CA LYS A 65 -5.36 0.51 8.52
C LYS A 65 -3.95 0.11 8.14
N MET A 66 -3.34 0.84 7.22
CA MET A 66 -1.91 0.79 6.92
C MET A 66 -1.30 2.11 7.37
N THR A 67 -0.32 2.06 8.27
CA THR A 67 0.40 3.24 8.78
C THR A 67 1.82 3.21 8.26
N PHE A 68 2.24 4.29 7.61
CA PHE A 68 3.57 4.45 7.04
C PHE A 68 4.37 5.41 7.91
N ILE A 69 5.59 5.01 8.24
CA ILE A 69 6.49 5.74 9.12
C ILE A 69 7.83 5.87 8.40
N LYS A 70 8.39 7.08 8.36
CA LYS A 70 9.77 7.34 7.93
C LYS A 70 10.70 6.71 8.96
N VAL A 71 11.65 5.90 8.49
CA VAL A 71 12.69 5.34 9.35
C VAL A 71 13.90 6.23 9.24
N ASP A 72 14.30 6.77 10.37
CA ASP A 72 15.46 7.64 10.54
C ASP A 72 15.87 7.54 12.02
N PRO A 73 17.16 7.48 12.36
CA PRO A 73 17.60 7.30 13.73
C PRO A 73 17.28 8.52 14.61
N ASP A 74 17.25 9.72 14.01
CA ASP A 74 17.11 10.99 14.72
C ASP A 74 15.78 11.68 14.44
N ASP A 75 15.19 11.46 13.26
CA ASP A 75 14.00 12.16 12.75
C ASP A 75 12.98 11.21 12.12
N TRP A 76 12.57 10.18 12.86
CA TRP A 76 11.47 9.32 12.43
C TRP A 76 10.12 10.04 12.59
N GLY A 77 9.19 9.80 11.67
CA GLY A 77 7.92 10.53 11.60
C GLY A 77 6.82 9.78 10.87
N TYR A 78 5.55 10.14 11.12
CA TYR A 78 4.40 9.45 10.55
C TYR A 78 4.02 10.02 9.18
N LEU A 79 4.54 9.45 8.10
CA LEU A 79 4.24 9.93 6.74
C LEU A 79 2.74 9.99 6.41
N GLY A 80 1.97 9.01 6.89
CA GLY A 80 0.53 8.97 6.68
C GLY A 80 -0.07 7.59 6.88
N TYR A 81 -1.38 7.50 6.66
CA TYR A 81 -2.12 6.26 6.84
C TYR A 81 -3.29 6.12 5.86
N LEU A 82 -3.57 4.86 5.53
CA LEU A 82 -4.67 4.46 4.66
C LEU A 82 -5.68 3.68 5.50
N TYR A 83 -6.95 4.08 5.46
CA TYR A 83 -8.04 3.25 5.93
C TYR A 83 -8.58 2.39 4.80
N LEU A 84 -8.63 1.10 5.08
CA LEU A 84 -9.03 0.08 4.15
C LEU A 84 -10.53 -0.18 4.28
N HIS A 85 -11.20 -0.26 3.13
CA HIS A 85 -12.55 -0.78 3.03
C HIS A 85 -12.56 -2.32 2.98
N GLY A 86 -11.52 -2.91 2.40
CA GLY A 86 -11.39 -4.35 2.24
C GLY A 86 -10.12 -4.73 1.49
N ILE A 87 -9.79 -6.01 1.51
CA ILE A 87 -8.64 -6.57 0.79
C ILE A 87 -9.02 -7.91 0.16
N LYS A 88 -8.43 -8.23 -1.00
CA LYS A 88 -8.37 -9.62 -1.50
C LYS A 88 -6.93 -10.09 -1.52
N LEU A 89 -6.68 -11.23 -0.89
CA LEU A 89 -5.36 -11.85 -0.82
C LEU A 89 -4.99 -12.45 -2.18
N GLN A 90 -3.69 -12.60 -2.45
CA GLN A 90 -3.19 -13.15 -3.73
C GLN A 90 -3.78 -14.54 -4.02
N ARG A 91 -3.90 -15.38 -2.98
CA ARG A 91 -4.51 -16.72 -3.10
C ARG A 91 -5.99 -16.70 -3.48
N GLU A 92 -6.70 -15.60 -3.19
CA GLU A 92 -8.12 -15.41 -3.47
C GLU A 92 -8.35 -14.94 -4.92
N ILE A 93 -7.29 -14.46 -5.58
CA ILE A 93 -7.29 -14.06 -6.99
C ILE A 93 -6.49 -15.04 -7.88
N GLY A 94 -6.13 -16.21 -7.32
CA GLY A 94 -5.55 -17.32 -8.07
C GLY A 94 -4.03 -17.41 -8.07
N PHE A 95 -3.32 -16.60 -7.27
CA PHE A 95 -1.86 -16.66 -7.16
C PHE A 95 -1.44 -17.27 -5.82
N ARG A 96 -0.72 -18.40 -5.88
CA ARG A 96 -0.17 -19.10 -4.73
C ARG A 96 1.35 -19.13 -4.86
N ASN A 97 2.06 -19.08 -3.73
CA ASN A 97 3.51 -19.27 -3.65
C ASN A 97 4.36 -18.29 -4.48
N LEU A 98 3.85 -17.07 -4.72
CA LEU A 98 4.69 -16.00 -5.28
C LEU A 98 5.87 -15.73 -4.33
N ARG A 99 7.07 -15.67 -4.91
CA ARG A 99 8.30 -15.38 -4.16
C ARG A 99 8.44 -13.86 -3.99
N PRO A 100 8.93 -13.38 -2.84
CA PRO A 100 9.28 -11.98 -2.68
C PRO A 100 10.30 -11.50 -3.72
N ILE A 101 10.19 -10.23 -4.12
CA ILE A 101 11.16 -9.56 -4.97
C ILE A 101 12.31 -9.10 -4.06
N ARG A 102 13.49 -9.70 -4.20
CA ARG A 102 14.64 -9.41 -3.32
C ARG A 102 15.64 -8.46 -3.99
N GLU A 103 15.55 -8.35 -5.30
CA GLU A 103 16.33 -7.45 -6.13
C GLU A 103 15.97 -5.99 -5.84
N GLU A 104 16.98 -5.12 -5.90
CA GLU A 104 16.76 -3.68 -5.85
C GLU A 104 16.23 -3.20 -7.19
N MET A 105 14.98 -2.74 -7.19
CA MET A 105 14.36 -2.11 -8.35
C MET A 105 13.37 -1.02 -7.91
N PRO A 106 13.12 0.00 -8.75
CA PRO A 106 12.13 1.02 -8.43
C PRO A 106 10.73 0.44 -8.28
N PHE A 107 10.01 0.81 -7.22
CA PHE A 107 8.57 0.59 -7.16
C PHE A 107 7.85 1.72 -7.89
N VAL A 108 7.16 1.39 -8.97
CA VAL A 108 6.44 2.38 -9.77
C VAL A 108 4.95 2.33 -9.46
N VAL A 109 4.35 3.49 -9.23
CA VAL A 109 2.92 3.66 -9.09
C VAL A 109 2.37 4.43 -10.28
N THR A 110 1.26 3.97 -10.83
CA THR A 110 0.53 4.65 -11.90
C THR A 110 -0.97 4.50 -11.68
N THR A 111 -1.78 4.98 -12.62
CA THR A 111 -3.24 4.84 -12.59
C THR A 111 -3.75 3.97 -13.72
N ALA A 112 -5.03 3.59 -13.69
CA ALA A 112 -5.73 3.14 -14.88
C ALA A 112 -5.85 4.30 -15.92
N LYS A 113 -6.11 3.96 -17.20
CA LYS A 113 -6.12 4.93 -18.33
C LYS A 113 -7.18 6.04 -18.20
N ARG A 114 -8.26 5.81 -17.45
CA ARG A 114 -9.40 6.73 -17.32
C ARG A 114 -9.82 6.81 -15.87
N VAL A 115 -9.16 7.67 -15.11
CA VAL A 115 -9.44 7.89 -13.69
C VAL A 115 -9.62 9.37 -13.40
N GLY A 116 -10.32 9.69 -12.31
CA GLY A 116 -10.49 11.07 -11.85
C GLY A 116 -9.21 11.66 -11.23
N ILE A 117 -9.20 12.97 -11.01
CA ILE A 117 -8.08 13.72 -10.41
C ILE A 117 -7.70 13.12 -9.05
N ASP A 118 -8.68 12.75 -8.23
CA ASP A 118 -8.47 12.11 -6.93
C ASP A 118 -7.59 10.86 -7.03
N HIS A 119 -7.72 10.06 -8.10
CA HIS A 119 -6.91 8.87 -8.32
C HIS A 119 -5.46 9.18 -8.65
N THR A 120 -5.24 10.28 -9.34
CA THR A 120 -3.88 10.77 -9.60
C THR A 120 -3.26 11.31 -8.32
N ALA A 121 -4.01 12.09 -7.54
CA ALA A 121 -3.56 12.60 -6.24
C ALA A 121 -3.22 11.45 -5.27
N PHE A 122 -4.09 10.43 -5.17
CA PHE A 122 -3.81 9.26 -4.35
C PHE A 122 -2.65 8.43 -4.90
N ALA A 123 -2.48 8.31 -6.22
CA ALA A 123 -1.34 7.59 -6.78
C ALA A 123 0.00 8.27 -6.42
N GLN A 124 0.03 9.60 -6.42
CA GLN A 124 1.18 10.38 -5.95
C GLN A 124 1.43 10.16 -4.46
N ALA A 125 0.39 10.31 -3.62
CA ALA A 125 0.50 10.07 -2.18
C ALA A 125 0.92 8.63 -1.86
N PHE A 126 0.36 7.64 -2.56
CA PHE A 126 0.71 6.23 -2.36
C PHE A 126 2.15 5.94 -2.78
N ALA A 127 2.64 6.55 -3.87
CA ALA A 127 4.05 6.47 -4.24
C ALA A 127 4.94 7.06 -3.14
N GLU A 128 4.62 8.25 -2.63
CA GLU A 128 5.34 8.92 -1.54
C GLU A 128 5.39 8.08 -0.26
N LEU A 129 4.23 7.56 0.18
CA LEU A 129 4.10 6.71 1.37
C LEU A 129 4.93 5.43 1.26
N THR A 130 4.99 4.83 0.07
CA THR A 130 5.69 3.57 -0.17
C THR A 130 7.18 3.75 -0.48
N GLY A 131 7.66 4.98 -0.69
CA GLY A 131 9.01 5.24 -1.22
C GLY A 131 9.16 4.91 -2.70
N GLY A 132 8.04 4.80 -3.42
CA GLY A 132 8.01 4.56 -4.86
C GLY A 132 7.99 5.85 -5.68
N LYS A 133 7.90 5.68 -7.01
CA LYS A 133 7.83 6.76 -7.98
C LYS A 133 6.47 6.77 -8.68
N PHE A 134 5.79 7.91 -8.66
CA PHE A 134 4.60 8.09 -9.48
C PHE A 134 4.97 8.35 -10.95
N VAL A 135 4.31 7.63 -11.87
CA VAL A 135 4.44 7.82 -13.31
C VAL A 135 3.05 8.02 -13.92
N PRO A 136 2.76 9.17 -14.56
CA PRO A 136 1.49 9.41 -15.23
C PRO A 136 1.19 8.35 -16.30
N ARG A 137 -0.03 7.81 -16.25
CA ARG A 137 -0.47 6.72 -17.13
C ARG A 137 -0.53 7.14 -18.61
N GLY A 138 -1.25 8.23 -18.90
CA GLY A 138 -1.55 8.66 -20.27
C GLY A 138 -2.07 7.51 -21.14
N ASN A 139 -1.55 7.40 -22.36
CA ASN A 139 -1.89 6.30 -23.29
C ASN A 139 -0.92 5.11 -23.23
N LYS A 140 0.10 5.16 -22.38
CA LYS A 140 1.16 4.13 -22.30
C LYS A 140 0.57 2.80 -21.83
N SER A 141 1.11 1.68 -22.31
CA SER A 141 0.83 0.35 -21.76
C SER A 141 1.54 0.19 -20.40
N LEU A 142 1.15 -0.79 -19.58
CA LEU A 142 1.86 -1.00 -18.29
C LEU A 142 3.27 -1.53 -18.55
N GLN A 143 3.44 -2.42 -19.53
CA GLN A 143 4.74 -2.92 -19.98
C GLN A 143 5.67 -1.76 -20.37
N THR A 144 5.20 -0.81 -21.19
CA THR A 144 6.02 0.35 -21.57
C THR A 144 6.41 1.23 -20.38
N ILE A 145 5.59 1.30 -19.33
CA ILE A 145 5.95 2.00 -18.09
C ILE A 145 7.00 1.21 -17.31
N ALA A 146 6.84 -0.11 -17.21
CA ALA A 146 7.76 -1.02 -16.54
C ALA A 146 9.15 -0.95 -17.19
N ASP A 147 9.24 -1.19 -18.51
CA ASP A 147 10.49 -1.19 -19.28
C ASP A 147 11.24 0.14 -19.12
N LYS A 148 10.54 1.27 -19.23
CA LYS A 148 11.15 2.61 -19.12
C LYS A 148 11.66 2.95 -17.72
N ASN A 149 11.18 2.25 -16.68
CA ASN A 149 11.60 2.48 -15.31
C ASN A 149 12.40 1.29 -14.75
N ASN A 150 12.79 0.33 -15.59
CA ASN A 150 13.56 -0.85 -15.21
C ASN A 150 12.98 -1.56 -13.98
N THR A 151 11.69 -1.90 -14.04
CA THR A 151 10.97 -2.57 -12.95
C THR A 151 10.06 -3.65 -13.47
N ASP A 152 9.97 -4.76 -12.72
CA ASP A 152 9.01 -5.83 -12.99
C ASP A 152 7.71 -5.67 -12.21
N VAL A 153 7.56 -4.60 -11.42
CA VAL A 153 6.39 -4.43 -10.56
C VAL A 153 5.82 -3.02 -10.59
N ILE A 154 4.50 -2.95 -10.78
CA ILE A 154 3.76 -1.69 -10.82
C ILE A 154 2.55 -1.77 -9.90
N GLY A 155 2.43 -0.80 -9.01
CA GLY A 155 1.18 -0.47 -8.32
C GLY A 155 0.28 0.35 -9.24
N VAL A 156 -0.96 -0.08 -9.44
CA VAL A 156 -1.94 0.59 -10.28
C VAL A 156 -3.13 1.01 -9.43
N ILE A 157 -3.41 2.31 -9.44
CA ILE A 157 -4.61 2.89 -8.84
C ILE A 157 -5.76 2.79 -9.84
N GLU A 158 -6.76 1.99 -9.50
CA GLU A 158 -7.93 1.69 -10.34
C GLU A 158 -9.21 2.28 -9.73
N ASN A 159 -10.19 2.55 -10.60
CA ASN A 159 -11.50 3.03 -10.15
C ASN A 159 -12.20 1.92 -9.35
N TYR A 160 -12.79 2.31 -8.22
CA TYR A 160 -13.65 1.42 -7.44
C TYR A 160 -14.90 2.17 -6.98
N PRO A 161 -16.11 1.57 -7.03
CA PRO A 161 -17.36 2.30 -6.74
C PRO A 161 -17.44 2.98 -5.36
N ARG A 162 -16.64 2.55 -4.38
CA ARG A 162 -16.65 3.06 -3.00
C ARG A 162 -15.26 3.42 -2.48
N GLY A 163 -14.49 4.13 -3.30
CA GLY A 163 -13.13 4.52 -2.95
C GLY A 163 -12.18 4.27 -4.11
N MET A 164 -11.04 3.68 -3.80
CA MET A 164 -9.94 3.49 -4.74
C MET A 164 -9.41 2.08 -4.58
N ALA A 165 -9.04 1.45 -5.68
CA ALA A 165 -8.39 0.15 -5.64
C ALA A 165 -6.89 0.32 -5.91
N VAL A 166 -6.05 -0.31 -5.11
CA VAL A 166 -4.64 -0.56 -5.44
C VAL A 166 -4.53 -2.01 -5.88
N ASN A 167 -4.09 -2.22 -7.11
CA ASN A 167 -3.69 -3.52 -7.64
C ASN A 167 -2.21 -3.51 -7.95
N PHE A 168 -1.60 -4.70 -7.97
CA PHE A 168 -0.18 -4.85 -8.28
C PHE A 168 -0.02 -5.78 -9.47
N TYR A 169 0.79 -5.35 -10.45
CA TYR A 169 1.16 -6.14 -11.62
C TYR A 169 2.62 -6.55 -11.47
N ARG A 170 2.90 -7.82 -11.75
CA ARG A 170 4.25 -8.39 -11.73
C ARG A 170 4.57 -9.02 -13.07
N PHE A 171 5.39 -8.35 -13.87
CA PHE A 171 5.70 -8.72 -15.26
C PHE A 171 6.54 -9.99 -15.36
N ASP A 172 7.28 -10.31 -14.31
CA ASP A 172 8.00 -11.57 -14.15
C ASP A 172 7.08 -12.78 -13.88
N VAL A 173 5.83 -12.54 -13.47
CA VAL A 173 4.83 -13.58 -13.17
C VAL A 173 3.78 -13.69 -14.28
N THR A 174 3.20 -12.56 -14.69
CA THR A 174 2.15 -12.50 -15.71
C THR A 174 2.11 -11.11 -16.34
N LYS A 175 1.83 -11.06 -17.64
CA LYS A 175 1.74 -9.80 -18.39
C LYS A 175 0.31 -9.23 -18.46
N ASP A 176 -0.68 -10.04 -18.12
CA ASP A 176 -2.07 -9.77 -18.54
C ASP A 176 -3.00 -9.38 -17.39
N ARG A 177 -2.68 -9.76 -16.15
CA ARG A 177 -3.57 -9.53 -15.00
C ARG A 177 -2.81 -9.17 -13.72
N PRO A 178 -3.42 -8.42 -12.79
CA PRO A 178 -2.78 -8.10 -11.52
C PRO A 178 -2.61 -9.35 -10.66
N VAL A 179 -1.48 -9.44 -9.97
CA VAL A 179 -1.17 -10.50 -9.00
C VAL A 179 -1.68 -10.19 -7.60
N GLY A 180 -2.08 -8.93 -7.36
CA GLY A 180 -2.53 -8.40 -6.07
C GLY A 180 -1.45 -8.44 -4.98
N PRO A 181 -1.78 -8.24 -3.69
CA PRO A 181 -3.15 -8.22 -3.16
C PRO A 181 -3.95 -7.01 -3.67
N LEU A 182 -5.26 -7.16 -3.80
CA LEU A 182 -6.15 -6.02 -4.06
C LEU A 182 -6.39 -5.29 -2.74
N ILE A 183 -6.16 -3.99 -2.72
CA ILE A 183 -6.39 -3.12 -1.56
C ILE A 183 -7.47 -2.11 -1.90
N LEU A 184 -8.57 -2.13 -1.17
CA LEU A 184 -9.63 -1.13 -1.31
C LEU A 184 -9.43 -0.05 -0.26
N VAL A 185 -9.15 1.17 -0.71
CA VAL A 185 -8.87 2.32 0.14
C VAL A 185 -10.08 3.22 0.20
N LYS A 186 -10.44 3.60 1.42
CA LYS A 186 -11.62 4.40 1.75
C LYS A 186 -11.24 5.85 2.05
N ILE A 187 -10.18 6.03 2.82
CA ILE A 187 -9.70 7.31 3.30
C ILE A 187 -8.17 7.23 3.29
N TRP A 188 -7.51 8.30 2.88
CA TRP A 188 -6.07 8.48 3.08
C TRP A 188 -5.81 9.83 3.74
N ILE A 189 -4.82 9.85 4.63
CA ILE A 189 -4.42 11.03 5.39
C ILE A 189 -2.89 11.04 5.46
N MET A 190 -2.28 12.16 5.08
CA MET A 190 -0.85 12.43 5.17
C MET A 190 -0.53 13.19 6.46
N GLU A 191 0.74 13.18 6.86
CA GLU A 191 1.22 13.91 8.05
C GLU A 191 0.93 15.42 7.98
N ASP A 192 1.15 16.01 6.80
CA ASP A 192 0.95 17.43 6.51
C ASP A 192 -0.52 17.86 6.44
N GLY A 193 -1.45 16.94 6.74
CA GLY A 193 -2.88 17.20 6.76
C GLY A 193 -3.58 16.99 5.41
N ARG A 194 -2.86 16.69 4.31
CA ARG A 194 -3.50 16.27 3.04
C ARG A 194 -4.38 15.04 3.32
N ARG A 195 -5.68 15.15 3.05
CA ARG A 195 -6.67 14.11 3.33
C ARG A 195 -7.64 13.96 2.17
N TRP A 196 -8.11 12.73 1.98
CA TRP A 196 -9.26 12.43 1.15
C TRP A 196 -10.17 11.41 1.84
N ASP A 197 -11.48 11.68 1.84
CA ASP A 197 -12.52 10.80 2.35
C ASP A 197 -13.60 10.62 1.27
N TYR A 198 -13.77 9.40 0.76
CA TYR A 198 -14.75 9.14 -0.30
C TYR A 198 -16.19 9.55 0.05
N LYS A 199 -16.57 9.56 1.35
CA LYS A 199 -17.91 10.03 1.75
C LYS A 199 -18.04 11.54 1.57
N GLU A 200 -17.00 12.27 1.93
CA GLU A 200 -16.93 13.72 1.76
C GLU A 200 -16.99 14.08 0.28
N ALA A 201 -16.18 13.39 -0.56
CA ALA A 201 -16.18 13.58 -2.01
C ALA A 201 -17.54 13.27 -2.67
N LEU A 202 -18.29 12.29 -2.13
CA LEU A 202 -19.62 11.91 -2.64
C LEU A 202 -20.77 12.66 -1.97
N GLY A 203 -20.51 13.64 -1.08
CA GLY A 203 -21.56 14.35 -0.34
C GLY A 203 -22.40 13.46 0.57
N LEU A 204 -21.94 12.25 0.89
CA LEU A 204 -22.65 11.30 1.74
C LEU A 204 -22.51 11.75 3.20
N LYS A 205 -23.56 12.41 3.73
CA LYS A 205 -23.63 12.84 5.14
C LYS A 205 -23.17 11.71 6.09
N ARG A 206 -22.39 12.06 7.11
CA ARG A 206 -22.14 11.17 8.24
C ARG A 206 -23.48 10.95 8.95
N SER A 207 -24.14 9.82 8.70
CA SER A 207 -25.29 9.37 9.47
C SER A 207 -24.86 9.24 10.94
N GLY A 208 -25.20 10.22 11.78
CA GLY A 208 -24.85 10.22 13.21
C GLY A 208 -24.30 11.51 13.81
N GLN A 209 -24.56 12.68 13.22
CA GLN A 209 -24.61 13.92 14.01
C GLN A 209 -26.00 14.54 13.83
N SER A 210 -26.96 13.97 14.53
CA SER A 210 -28.10 14.76 15.00
C SER A 210 -27.51 15.77 15.98
N ARG A 211 -27.39 17.03 15.55
CA ARG A 211 -27.36 18.17 16.45
C ARG A 211 -28.80 18.41 16.85
N GLU A 212 -29.13 18.08 18.09
CA GLU A 212 -29.96 18.81 19.06
C GLU A 212 -30.14 17.94 20.31
#